data_AF-A0A1U8M6N7-F1
#
_entry.id   AF-A0A1U8M6N7-F1
#
_cell.length_a   1.000
_cell.length_b   1.000
_cell.length_c   1.000
_cell.angle_alpha   90.00
_cell.angle_beta   90.00
_cell.angle_gamma   90.00
#
_symmetry.space_group_name_H-M   'P 1'
#
loop_
_entity.id
_entity.type
_entity.pdbx_description
1 polymer ?
#
loop_
_entity_poly.entity_id
_entity_poly.type
_entity_poly.pdbx_seq_one_letter_code
_entity_poly.pdbx_strand_id
1 'polypeptide(L)'
;MGFKKVKVPCFSMEEAMNLFLSKAGQDMLPNPTLESLMELAVRECGGLPLAVVTLAGCMRGKSDPCMWEDAIEELRGNIRNINDMEDKVYGCLKFSYDRLQRIDQDCLLYCALYPEYDEIDKDEIIEKWMEEGLIDGMGRRKAMEGSRHSILQKLEENCLLERVQDRSCIKMHDLVRDMALHITRKRFLVKAGMQLEEVPNMEEWGEDLEKFGETVLLLRGCWNLRSLPCLSKLQALKKLDLGGSASEKIPQGLEMLVNLRYLNLKRTIRLTGIPTGTLSKLCRLQYWAVHFKLESAEELRELNKLEVFEDWFHNVCGLNTFARIKTDVGDEIILPYGIKELSVLECRGVRSINDIGLRDATDLKKCELRGCSELESVISSHCDQLQKLESLDLIELENLKVIVEVGAGESSVDRFSSLKEITLWNCDKIKKLFSADWVLSNLEVMDVRYCSELEEIITESEKKRLGKLVQLQRICSENGVMGCDSLQSITISYCPKLKRIPLYLPQLEIDDEGKLSPSNSLQRIQVYPIDWWEAVEWEHPNFNIKNVVRPLKEIW
;
A
#
# COMPACT_ATOMS: atom_id res chain seq x y z
N MET A 1 34.22 -27.87 -4.39
CA MET A 1 34.81 -27.31 -3.15
C MET A 1 33.93 -27.75 -1.99
N GLY A 2 34.50 -28.35 -0.93
CA GLY A 2 33.73 -28.81 0.22
C GLY A 2 33.55 -27.70 1.26
N PHE A 3 32.33 -27.47 1.72
CA PHE A 3 32.05 -26.55 2.81
C PHE A 3 32.54 -27.15 4.14
N LYS A 4 33.30 -26.38 4.92
CA LYS A 4 33.74 -26.77 6.27
C LYS A 4 32.64 -26.40 7.26
N LYS A 5 32.06 -27.38 7.96
CA LYS A 5 31.12 -27.12 9.06
C LYS A 5 31.87 -26.45 10.22
N VAL A 6 31.38 -25.30 10.66
CA VAL A 6 31.89 -24.57 11.84
C VAL A 6 30.80 -24.58 12.90
N LYS A 7 31.12 -25.03 14.11
CA LYS A 7 30.20 -24.97 15.25
C LYS A 7 30.32 -23.60 15.91
N VAL A 8 29.22 -22.85 15.95
CA VAL A 8 29.15 -21.59 16.70
C VAL A 8 28.70 -21.91 18.14
N PRO A 9 29.46 -21.52 19.18
CA PRO A 9 29.07 -21.75 20.56
C PRO A 9 27.95 -20.79 21.00
N CYS A 10 27.15 -21.21 21.99
CA CYS A 10 26.25 -20.31 22.72
C CYS A 10 27.06 -19.27 23.51
N PHE A 11 26.41 -18.16 23.85
CA PHE A 11 27.05 -17.11 24.64
C PHE A 11 27.31 -17.60 26.06
N SER A 12 28.43 -17.16 26.62
CA SER A 12 28.67 -17.22 28.06
C SER A 12 27.64 -16.34 28.80
N MET A 13 27.51 -16.55 30.12
CA MET A 13 26.60 -15.73 30.94
C MET A 13 26.95 -14.24 30.86
N GLU A 14 28.24 -13.90 30.85
CA GLU A 14 28.71 -12.52 30.74
C GLU A 14 28.34 -11.88 29.40
N GLU A 15 28.58 -12.59 28.29
CA GLU A 15 28.20 -12.12 26.95
C GLU A 15 26.68 -11.97 26.80
N ALA A 16 25.91 -12.91 27.34
CA ALA A 16 24.45 -12.86 27.33
C ALA A 16 23.93 -11.68 28.16
N MET A 17 24.49 -11.42 29.35
CA MET A 17 24.12 -10.27 30.17
C MET A 17 24.46 -8.94 29.50
N ASN A 18 25.65 -8.82 28.90
CA ASN A 18 26.05 -7.62 28.16
C ASN A 18 25.10 -7.36 26.97
N LEU A 19 24.73 -8.41 26.23
CA LEU A 19 23.75 -8.31 25.15
C LEU A 19 22.38 -7.88 25.69
N PHE A 20 21.93 -8.48 26.79
CA PHE A 20 20.67 -8.16 27.45
C PHE A 20 20.59 -6.66 27.80
N LEU A 21 21.59 -6.15 28.52
CA LEU A 21 21.63 -4.76 28.96
C LEU A 21 21.67 -3.77 27.79
N SER A 22 22.36 -4.13 26.69
CA SER A 22 22.38 -3.32 25.47
C SER A 22 21.00 -3.13 24.84
N LYS A 23 20.05 -4.06 25.10
CA LYS A 23 18.69 -4.04 24.54
C LYS A 23 17.62 -3.60 25.55
N ALA A 24 17.77 -3.90 26.83
CA ALA A 24 16.83 -3.50 27.89
C ALA A 24 16.91 -2.00 28.25
N GLY A 25 18.03 -1.33 27.91
CA GLY A 25 18.29 0.08 28.20
C GLY A 25 19.13 0.27 29.47
N GLN A 26 20.04 1.26 29.46
CA GLN A 26 21.03 1.48 30.53
C GLN A 26 20.45 2.09 31.82
N ASP A 27 19.22 2.61 31.78
CA ASP A 27 18.58 3.33 32.91
C ASP A 27 17.96 2.41 33.98
N MET A 28 18.14 1.09 33.88
CA MET A 28 17.56 0.09 34.80
C MET A 28 18.37 -0.17 36.08
N LEU A 29 19.59 0.37 36.21
CA LEU A 29 20.57 -0.13 37.18
C LEU A 29 20.83 0.81 38.36
N PRO A 30 20.04 0.70 39.45
CA PRO A 30 20.63 0.70 40.79
C PRO A 30 20.01 -0.27 41.82
N ASN A 31 19.22 -1.29 41.42
CA ASN A 31 18.54 -2.21 42.35
C ASN A 31 19.13 -3.64 42.33
N PRO A 32 19.80 -4.10 43.42
CA PRO A 32 20.41 -5.44 43.49
C PRO A 32 19.43 -6.61 43.37
N THR A 33 18.18 -6.43 43.82
CA THR A 33 17.14 -7.47 43.68
C THR A 33 16.76 -7.66 42.22
N LEU A 34 16.66 -6.56 41.49
CA LEU A 34 16.33 -6.57 40.07
C LEU A 34 17.46 -7.21 39.25
N GLU A 35 18.71 -6.91 39.58
CA GLU A 35 19.90 -7.50 38.96
C GLU A 35 19.91 -9.03 39.08
N SER A 36 19.62 -9.56 40.27
CA SER A 36 19.50 -11.02 40.50
C SER A 36 18.40 -11.67 39.65
N LEU A 37 17.23 -11.01 39.54
CA LEU A 37 16.12 -11.49 38.72
C LEU A 37 16.43 -11.43 37.22
N MET A 38 17.12 -10.38 36.76
CA MET A 38 17.59 -10.26 35.38
C MET A 38 18.56 -11.38 35.03
N GLU A 39 19.55 -11.66 35.89
CA GLU A 39 20.47 -12.79 35.71
C GLU A 39 19.75 -14.12 35.64
N LEU A 40 18.74 -14.33 36.49
CA LEU A 40 17.95 -15.55 36.49
C LEU A 40 17.17 -15.71 35.18
N ALA A 41 16.51 -14.64 34.71
CA ALA A 41 15.76 -14.66 33.45
C ALA A 41 16.67 -14.92 32.24
N VAL A 42 17.84 -14.25 32.16
CA VAL A 42 18.83 -14.47 31.09
C VAL A 42 19.38 -15.91 31.11
N ARG A 43 19.53 -16.50 32.29
CA ARG A 43 19.96 -17.90 32.43
C ARG A 43 18.95 -18.87 31.83
N GLU A 44 17.65 -18.62 31.97
CA GLU A 44 16.61 -19.45 31.36
C GLU A 44 16.67 -19.44 29.82
N CYS A 45 17.24 -18.39 29.19
CA CYS A 45 17.46 -18.33 27.74
C CYS A 45 18.58 -19.26 27.23
N GLY A 46 19.35 -19.90 28.13
CA GLY A 46 20.35 -20.91 27.75
C GLY A 46 21.51 -20.39 26.88
N GLY A 47 21.82 -19.10 26.95
CA GLY A 47 22.89 -18.48 26.16
C GLY A 47 22.56 -18.30 24.66
N LEU A 48 21.28 -18.40 24.28
CA LEU A 48 20.81 -18.15 22.91
C LEU A 48 20.65 -16.64 22.67
N PRO A 49 21.44 -16.02 21.77
CA PRO A 49 21.42 -14.56 21.59
C PRO A 49 20.04 -14.01 21.25
N LEU A 50 19.29 -14.71 20.38
CA LEU A 50 17.96 -14.28 19.95
C LEU A 50 16.95 -14.29 21.10
N ALA A 51 16.93 -15.36 21.91
CA ALA A 51 16.06 -15.44 23.09
C ALA A 51 16.39 -14.35 24.12
N VAL A 52 17.68 -14.02 24.28
CA VAL A 52 18.13 -12.95 25.17
C VAL A 52 17.63 -11.58 24.69
N VAL A 53 17.74 -11.26 23.39
CA VAL A 53 17.28 -9.96 22.88
C VAL A 53 15.76 -9.82 22.87
N THR A 54 15.00 -10.88 22.57
CA THR A 54 13.54 -10.84 22.62
C THR A 54 13.03 -10.72 24.07
N LEU A 55 13.69 -11.39 25.02
CA LEU A 55 13.42 -11.21 26.45
C LEU A 55 13.72 -9.77 26.89
N ALA A 56 14.88 -9.23 26.50
CA ALA A 56 15.29 -7.87 26.85
C ALA A 56 14.35 -6.81 26.28
N GLY A 57 13.91 -6.98 25.04
CA GLY A 57 12.92 -6.11 24.41
C GLY A 57 11.57 -6.14 25.12
N CYS A 58 11.08 -7.34 25.47
CA CYS A 58 9.82 -7.52 26.18
C CYS A 58 9.82 -6.93 27.59
N MET A 59 10.94 -7.05 28.30
CA MET A 59 11.11 -6.56 29.67
C MET A 59 11.63 -5.11 29.74
N ARG A 60 11.81 -4.44 28.60
CA ARG A 60 12.26 -3.04 28.53
C ARG A 60 11.31 -2.12 29.32
N GLY A 61 11.89 -1.19 30.07
CA GLY A 61 11.18 -0.24 30.94
C GLY A 61 10.47 -0.84 32.18
N LYS A 62 10.54 -2.15 32.43
CA LYS A 62 9.93 -2.80 33.61
C LYS A 62 10.84 -2.74 34.83
N SER A 63 10.47 -1.92 35.82
CA SER A 63 11.23 -1.74 37.07
C SER A 63 10.65 -2.49 38.28
N ASP A 64 9.45 -3.06 38.17
CA ASP A 64 8.78 -3.80 39.26
C ASP A 64 9.30 -5.24 39.36
N PRO A 65 9.94 -5.65 40.47
CA PRO A 65 10.42 -7.03 40.66
C PRO A 65 9.36 -8.11 40.48
N CYS A 66 8.09 -7.86 40.83
CA CYS A 66 7.03 -8.87 40.71
C CYS A 66 6.81 -9.27 39.25
N MET A 67 6.90 -8.30 38.33
CA MET A 67 6.76 -8.54 36.89
C MET A 67 7.88 -9.44 36.33
N TRP A 68 9.05 -9.44 36.98
CA TRP A 68 10.18 -10.28 36.63
C TRP A 68 10.05 -11.69 37.19
N GLU A 69 9.54 -11.84 38.42
CA GLU A 69 9.22 -13.15 38.98
C GLU A 69 8.17 -13.87 38.12
N ASP A 70 7.09 -13.16 37.74
CA ASP A 70 6.07 -13.69 36.84
C ASP A 70 6.66 -14.08 35.47
N ALA A 71 7.55 -13.25 34.91
CA ALA A 71 8.20 -13.52 33.63
C ALA A 71 9.05 -14.80 33.66
N ILE A 72 9.78 -15.03 34.76
CA ILE A 72 10.62 -16.22 34.93
C ILE A 72 9.76 -17.48 35.03
N GLU A 73 8.64 -17.44 35.76
CA GLU A 73 7.74 -18.59 35.86
C GLU A 73 7.05 -18.90 34.53
N GLU A 74 6.66 -17.87 33.76
CA GLU A 74 6.14 -18.04 32.40
C GLU A 74 7.17 -18.64 31.44
N LEU A 75 8.40 -18.12 31.44
CA LEU A 75 9.52 -18.67 30.64
C LEU A 75 9.75 -20.14 30.97
N ARG A 76 9.84 -20.48 32.25
CA ARG A 76 9.97 -21.87 32.71
C ARG A 76 8.81 -22.71 32.24
N GLY A 77 7.58 -22.22 32.36
CA GLY A 77 6.38 -22.90 31.90
C GLY A 77 6.43 -23.24 30.40
N ASN A 78 6.95 -22.33 29.57
CA ASN A 78 7.06 -22.50 28.12
C ASN A 78 8.15 -23.49 27.69
N ILE A 79 9.13 -23.79 28.55
CA ILE A 79 10.29 -24.65 28.22
C ILE A 79 10.20 -26.01 28.94
N ARG A 80 9.46 -26.08 30.05
CA ARG A 80 9.40 -27.25 30.93
C ARG A 80 8.76 -28.45 30.21
N ASN A 81 9.36 -29.62 30.41
CA ASN A 81 8.92 -30.91 29.85
C ASN A 81 8.97 -31.00 28.31
N ILE A 82 9.61 -30.06 27.63
CA ILE A 82 9.93 -30.18 26.21
C ILE A 82 11.23 -30.99 26.07
N ASN A 83 11.21 -32.05 25.28
CA ASN A 83 12.41 -32.88 25.02
C ASN A 83 13.13 -32.45 23.75
N ASP A 84 12.38 -31.96 22.76
CA ASP A 84 12.92 -31.50 21.50
C ASP A 84 13.63 -30.13 21.66
N MET A 85 14.80 -29.99 21.04
CA MET A 85 15.61 -28.77 21.21
C MET A 85 15.05 -27.59 20.42
N GLU A 86 14.42 -27.83 19.27
CA GLU A 86 13.79 -26.81 18.44
C GLU A 86 12.56 -26.25 19.16
N ASP A 87 11.72 -27.12 19.71
CA ASP A 87 10.57 -26.72 20.52
C ASP A 87 10.96 -25.93 21.78
N LYS A 88 12.14 -26.19 22.37
CA LYS A 88 12.67 -25.38 23.49
C LYS A 88 13.04 -23.97 23.04
N VAL A 89 13.69 -23.84 21.88
CA VAL A 89 14.03 -22.53 21.30
C VAL A 89 12.74 -21.75 21.02
N TYR A 90 11.74 -22.40 20.43
CA TYR A 90 10.43 -21.80 20.22
C TYR A 90 9.75 -21.41 21.53
N GLY A 91 9.83 -22.23 22.59
CA GLY A 91 9.33 -21.90 23.92
C GLY A 91 9.92 -20.61 24.48
N CYS A 92 11.24 -20.42 24.34
CA CYS A 92 11.91 -19.19 24.75
C CYS A 92 11.44 -17.96 23.96
N LEU A 93 11.29 -18.08 22.64
CA LEU A 93 10.84 -16.96 21.79
C LEU A 93 9.35 -16.65 21.99
N LYS A 94 8.54 -17.69 22.24
CA LYS A 94 7.09 -17.60 22.42
C LYS A 94 6.72 -16.77 23.64
N PHE A 95 7.59 -16.71 24.64
CA PHE A 95 7.42 -15.82 25.79
C PHE A 95 7.14 -14.37 25.38
N SER A 96 7.96 -13.79 24.51
CA SER A 96 7.77 -12.40 24.07
C SER A 96 6.50 -12.23 23.22
N TYR A 97 6.10 -13.27 22.47
CA TYR A 97 4.85 -13.30 21.72
C TYR A 97 3.60 -13.36 22.63
N ASP A 98 3.61 -14.19 23.66
CA ASP A 98 2.46 -14.40 24.56
C ASP A 98 2.07 -13.13 25.32
N ARG A 99 3.05 -12.23 25.55
CA ARG A 99 2.85 -10.95 26.24
C ARG A 99 2.41 -9.80 25.31
N LEU A 100 2.31 -10.03 24.00
CA LEU A 100 1.72 -9.07 23.06
C LEU A 100 0.20 -9.01 23.19
N GLN A 101 -0.40 -7.88 22.78
CA GLN A 101 -1.85 -7.81 22.63
C GLN A 101 -2.31 -8.68 21.46
N ARG A 102 -3.56 -9.14 21.48
CA ARG A 102 -4.10 -10.07 20.46
C ARG A 102 -3.93 -9.56 19.02
N ILE A 103 -4.14 -8.25 18.79
CA ILE A 103 -3.96 -7.63 17.47
C ILE A 103 -2.47 -7.66 17.08
N ASP A 104 -1.57 -7.29 17.99
CA ASP A 104 -0.13 -7.31 17.76
C ASP A 104 0.38 -8.74 17.46
N GLN A 105 -0.20 -9.76 18.11
CA GLN A 105 0.06 -11.17 17.85
C GLN A 105 -0.36 -11.57 16.43
N ASP A 106 -1.60 -11.28 16.03
CA ASP A 106 -2.11 -11.63 14.70
C ASP A 106 -1.29 -10.93 13.59
N CYS A 107 -0.89 -9.67 13.81
CA CYS A 107 0.00 -8.92 12.93
C CYS A 107 1.39 -9.58 12.80
N LEU A 108 2.00 -10.03 13.91
CA LEU A 108 3.28 -10.75 13.87
C LEU A 108 3.15 -12.08 13.11
N LEU A 109 2.07 -12.85 13.35
CA LEU A 109 1.83 -14.10 12.63
C LEU A 109 1.66 -13.86 11.11
N TYR A 110 1.06 -12.72 10.73
CA TYR A 110 0.96 -12.33 9.33
C TYR A 110 2.33 -12.03 8.70
N CYS A 111 3.23 -11.36 9.42
CA CYS A 111 4.59 -11.11 8.94
C CYS A 111 5.36 -12.42 8.64
N ALA A 112 5.10 -13.50 9.37
CA ALA A 112 5.75 -14.79 9.15
C ALA A 112 5.40 -15.42 7.78
N LEU A 113 4.36 -14.92 7.11
CA LEU A 113 3.96 -15.33 5.77
C LEU A 113 4.94 -14.83 4.68
N TYR A 114 5.74 -13.80 4.97
CA TYR A 114 6.79 -13.33 4.07
C TYR A 114 7.97 -14.33 4.06
N PRO A 115 8.75 -14.40 2.97
CA PRO A 115 9.94 -15.24 2.90
C PRO A 115 11.00 -14.88 3.96
N GLU A 116 11.79 -15.86 4.39
CA GLU A 116 12.80 -15.74 5.46
C GLU A 116 13.83 -14.62 5.25
N TYR A 117 14.14 -14.30 4.00
CA TYR A 117 15.16 -13.31 3.63
C TYR A 117 14.59 -12.01 3.07
N ASP A 118 13.26 -11.84 3.08
CA ASP A 118 12.63 -10.66 2.47
C ASP A 118 12.73 -9.45 3.41
N GLU A 119 13.13 -8.31 2.86
CA GLU A 119 12.95 -7.01 3.50
C GLU A 119 11.49 -6.58 3.21
N ILE A 120 10.70 -6.38 4.26
CA ILE A 120 9.29 -6.01 4.13
C ILE A 120 9.18 -4.51 4.30
N ASP A 121 8.61 -3.82 3.31
CA ASP A 121 8.31 -2.40 3.42
C ASP A 121 7.26 -2.16 4.52
N LYS A 122 7.50 -1.13 5.34
CA LYS A 122 6.65 -0.84 6.51
C LYS A 122 5.25 -0.38 6.12
N ASP A 123 5.12 0.38 5.03
CA ASP A 123 3.83 0.87 4.58
C ASP A 123 3.06 -0.28 3.90
N GLU A 124 3.76 -1.11 3.10
CA GLU A 124 3.17 -2.30 2.48
C GLU A 124 2.56 -3.27 3.52
N ILE A 125 3.29 -3.61 4.59
CA ILE A 125 2.79 -4.56 5.59
C ILE A 125 1.59 -4.01 6.38
N ILE A 126 1.57 -2.70 6.65
CA ILE A 126 0.43 -2.03 7.29
C ILE A 126 -0.78 -2.07 6.37
N GLU A 127 -0.61 -1.80 5.07
CA GLU A 127 -1.67 -1.94 4.06
C GLU A 127 -2.24 -3.36 4.05
N LYS A 128 -1.37 -4.38 4.07
CA LYS A 128 -1.80 -5.78 4.12
C LYS A 128 -2.55 -6.15 5.40
N TRP A 129 -2.15 -5.62 6.55
CA TRP A 129 -2.92 -5.81 7.79
C TRP A 129 -4.31 -5.17 7.72
N MET A 130 -4.45 -4.02 7.05
CA MET A 130 -5.76 -3.39 6.83
C MET A 130 -6.64 -4.20 5.89
N GLU A 131 -6.09 -4.66 4.76
CA GLU A 131 -6.81 -5.50 3.79
C GLU A 131 -7.38 -6.78 4.42
N GLU A 132 -6.61 -7.38 5.33
CA GLU A 132 -6.98 -8.63 6.01
C GLU A 132 -7.85 -8.38 7.25
N GLY A 133 -8.19 -7.11 7.53
CA GLY A 133 -9.04 -6.71 8.65
C GLY A 133 -8.41 -6.94 10.03
N LEU A 134 -7.08 -7.06 10.11
CA LEU A 134 -6.36 -7.18 11.38
C LEU A 134 -6.33 -5.84 12.13
N ILE A 135 -6.34 -4.74 11.38
CA ILE A 135 -6.40 -3.36 11.90
C ILE A 135 -7.48 -2.57 11.14
N ASP A 136 -8.17 -1.65 11.83
CA ASP A 136 -9.30 -0.92 11.26
C ASP A 136 -8.89 0.00 10.09
N GLY A 137 -9.47 -0.22 8.91
CA GLY A 137 -9.12 0.46 7.67
C GLY A 137 -9.81 1.81 7.39
N MET A 138 -10.94 2.14 8.02
CA MET A 138 -11.75 3.32 7.66
C MET A 138 -12.48 3.99 8.84
N GLY A 139 -11.75 4.39 9.88
CA GLY A 139 -12.29 5.20 10.98
C GLY A 139 -11.70 6.62 11.00
N ARG A 140 -12.54 7.65 11.16
CA ARG A 140 -12.13 9.07 11.32
C ARG A 140 -11.16 9.28 12.51
N ARG A 141 -9.88 9.65 12.25
CA ARG A 141 -9.05 10.66 13.01
C ARG A 141 -7.53 10.48 12.79
N LYS A 142 -6.78 11.60 12.77
CA LYS A 142 -5.31 11.72 12.94
C LYS A 142 -4.72 10.90 14.12
N ALA A 143 -5.54 10.48 15.09
CA ALA A 143 -5.12 9.63 16.22
C ALA A 143 -4.81 8.17 15.81
N MET A 144 -5.31 7.69 14.66
CA MET A 144 -5.08 6.31 14.20
C MET A 144 -3.78 6.11 13.41
N GLU A 145 -3.24 7.14 12.76
CA GLU A 145 -1.95 7.05 12.06
C GLU A 145 -0.80 6.69 13.03
N GLY A 146 -0.86 7.25 14.25
CA GLY A 146 0.03 6.89 15.35
C GLY A 146 -0.19 5.46 15.85
N SER A 147 -1.41 4.91 15.74
CA SER A 147 -1.72 3.54 16.15
C SER A 147 -1.21 2.49 15.14
N ARG A 148 -1.22 2.79 13.83
CA ARG A 148 -0.75 1.89 12.76
C ARG A 148 0.75 1.62 12.86
N HIS A 149 1.53 2.69 12.99
CA HIS A 149 2.97 2.62 13.18
C HIS A 149 3.34 2.14 14.59
N SER A 150 2.45 2.30 15.58
CA SER A 150 2.69 1.83 16.95
C SER A 150 2.83 0.31 17.03
N ILE A 151 2.08 -0.47 16.24
CA ILE A 151 2.22 -1.94 16.25
C ILE A 151 3.62 -2.34 15.76
N LEU A 152 4.05 -1.82 14.61
CA LEU A 152 5.40 -2.07 14.09
C LEU A 152 6.47 -1.64 15.10
N GLN A 153 6.34 -0.44 15.66
CA GLN A 153 7.26 0.05 16.67
C GLN A 153 7.34 -0.88 17.89
N LYS A 154 6.19 -1.36 18.40
CA LYS A 154 6.18 -2.33 19.51
C LYS A 154 6.87 -3.62 19.13
N LEU A 155 6.60 -4.18 17.96
CA LEU A 155 7.24 -5.43 17.51
C LEU A 155 8.76 -5.27 17.35
N GLU A 156 9.23 -4.11 16.91
CA GLU A 156 10.66 -3.75 16.85
C GLU A 156 11.25 -3.57 18.25
N GLU A 157 10.55 -2.89 19.17
CA GLU A 157 10.98 -2.69 20.56
C GLU A 157 11.08 -4.01 21.32
N ASN A 158 10.18 -4.95 21.04
CA ASN A 158 10.21 -6.33 21.55
C ASN A 158 11.26 -7.21 20.85
N CYS A 159 12.01 -6.68 19.88
CA CYS A 159 13.02 -7.39 19.10
C CYS A 159 12.46 -8.63 18.35
N LEU A 160 11.17 -8.64 18.03
CA LEU A 160 10.51 -9.66 17.21
C LEU A 160 10.62 -9.34 15.72
N LEU A 161 10.81 -8.06 15.39
CA LEU A 161 11.15 -7.56 14.07
C LEU A 161 12.41 -6.70 14.14
N GLU A 162 13.25 -6.78 13.11
CA GLU A 162 14.51 -6.06 13.00
C GLU A 162 14.38 -4.91 12.00
N ARG A 163 14.99 -3.76 12.32
CA ARG A 163 15.12 -2.63 11.40
C ARG A 163 16.25 -2.87 10.42
N VAL A 164 15.98 -2.67 9.14
CA VAL A 164 17.04 -2.60 8.12
C VAL A 164 17.65 -1.20 8.15
N GLN A 165 18.98 -1.10 8.20
CA GLN A 165 19.67 0.20 8.21
C GLN A 165 19.36 1.00 6.94
N ASP A 166 19.13 2.30 7.10
CA ASP A 166 18.94 3.29 6.02
C ASP A 166 17.73 3.08 5.10
N ARG A 167 16.75 2.24 5.49
CA ARG A 167 15.53 1.97 4.72
C ARG A 167 14.27 1.93 5.60
N SER A 168 13.11 2.23 5.02
CA SER A 168 11.79 2.05 5.67
C SER A 168 11.33 0.59 5.64
N CYS A 169 12.23 -0.35 5.94
CA CYS A 169 11.95 -1.78 5.86
C CYS A 169 12.22 -2.49 7.18
N ILE A 170 11.51 -3.58 7.41
CA ILE A 170 11.68 -4.50 8.53
C ILE A 170 12.06 -5.89 8.03
N LYS A 171 12.62 -6.71 8.93
CA LYS A 171 12.89 -8.13 8.68
C LYS A 171 12.49 -8.96 9.89
N MET A 172 12.03 -10.19 9.66
CA MET A 172 11.82 -11.16 10.73
C MET A 172 12.99 -12.15 10.76
N HIS A 173 13.56 -12.38 11.94
CA HIS A 173 14.61 -13.38 12.11
C HIS A 173 14.06 -14.80 11.83
N ASP A 174 14.86 -15.66 11.20
CA ASP A 174 14.47 -17.02 10.77
C ASP A 174 13.79 -17.86 11.89
N LEU A 175 14.37 -17.91 13.09
CA LEU A 175 13.81 -18.61 14.24
C LEU A 175 12.54 -17.97 14.81
N VAL A 176 12.41 -16.63 14.76
CA VAL A 176 11.15 -15.96 15.15
C VAL A 176 10.05 -16.31 14.15
N ARG A 177 10.41 -16.32 12.86
CA ARG A 177 9.51 -16.72 11.78
C ARG A 177 9.10 -18.18 11.92
N ASP A 178 10.03 -19.09 12.19
CA ASP A 178 9.72 -20.51 12.36
C ASP A 178 8.84 -20.76 13.59
N MET A 179 9.09 -20.07 14.70
CA MET A 179 8.20 -20.07 15.87
C MET A 179 6.80 -19.55 15.49
N ALA A 180 6.71 -18.40 14.81
CA ALA A 180 5.44 -17.85 14.38
C ALA A 180 4.70 -18.82 13.46
N LEU A 181 5.37 -19.42 12.48
CA LEU A 181 4.79 -20.46 11.62
C LEU A 181 4.35 -21.70 12.43
N HIS A 182 5.12 -22.13 13.43
CA HIS A 182 4.74 -23.22 14.32
C HIS A 182 3.42 -22.91 15.06
N ILE A 183 3.21 -21.66 15.47
CA ILE A 183 1.94 -21.19 16.07
C ILE A 183 0.83 -21.14 15.01
N THR A 184 1.12 -20.64 13.80
CA THR A 184 0.18 -20.44 12.68
C THR A 184 -0.30 -21.75 12.04
N ARG A 185 0.47 -22.85 12.12
CA ARG A 185 0.17 -24.19 11.56
C ARG A 185 -1.16 -24.79 12.04
N LYS A 186 -1.81 -24.21 13.06
CA LYS A 186 -3.17 -24.59 13.49
C LYS A 186 -4.30 -24.02 12.61
N ARG A 187 -3.97 -23.17 11.62
CA ARG A 187 -4.94 -22.49 10.74
C ARG A 187 -4.54 -22.43 9.27
N PHE A 188 -3.25 -22.55 8.92
CA PHE A 188 -2.74 -22.35 7.56
C PHE A 188 -1.63 -23.36 7.20
N LEU A 189 -1.55 -23.80 5.95
CA LEU A 189 -0.38 -24.50 5.42
C LEU A 189 0.55 -23.50 4.73
N VAL A 190 1.61 -23.11 5.45
CA VAL A 190 2.57 -22.09 5.01
C VAL A 190 3.93 -22.73 4.84
N LYS A 191 4.45 -22.70 3.61
CA LYS A 191 5.82 -23.12 3.25
C LYS A 191 6.59 -22.02 2.52
N ALA A 192 6.14 -20.77 2.66
CA ALA A 192 6.77 -19.61 2.02
C ALA A 192 8.28 -19.57 2.33
N GLY A 193 9.10 -19.19 1.34
CA GLY A 193 10.55 -18.98 1.51
C GLY A 193 11.40 -20.22 1.79
N MET A 194 10.84 -21.43 1.93
CA MET A 194 11.55 -22.63 2.41
C MET A 194 12.54 -23.26 1.41
N GLN A 195 13.00 -22.53 0.38
CA GLN A 195 13.90 -22.99 -0.68
C GLN A 195 13.52 -24.36 -1.31
N LEU A 196 12.24 -24.73 -1.25
CA LEU A 196 11.75 -26.02 -1.71
C LEU A 196 12.04 -26.22 -3.19
N GLU A 197 12.64 -27.36 -3.54
CA GLU A 197 12.79 -27.79 -4.94
C GLU A 197 11.53 -28.55 -5.40
N GLU A 198 10.93 -29.31 -4.50
CA GLU A 198 9.71 -30.09 -4.68
C GLU A 198 8.76 -29.91 -3.49
N VAL A 199 7.48 -30.17 -3.74
CA VAL A 199 6.44 -30.11 -2.73
C VAL A 199 6.38 -31.42 -1.93
N PRO A 200 6.25 -31.40 -0.59
CA PRO A 200 5.99 -32.60 0.22
C PRO A 200 4.75 -33.39 -0.25
N ASN A 201 4.67 -34.68 0.08
CA ASN A 201 3.61 -35.58 -0.41
C ASN A 201 2.19 -35.03 -0.11
N MET A 202 1.34 -34.93 -1.13
CA MET A 202 -0.03 -34.39 -1.02
C MET A 202 -0.97 -35.23 -0.15
N GLU A 203 -0.65 -36.49 0.12
CA GLU A 203 -1.43 -37.30 1.07
C GLU A 203 -1.36 -36.72 2.49
N GLU A 204 -0.22 -36.14 2.88
CA GLU A 204 -0.07 -35.42 4.15
C GLU A 204 -0.85 -34.10 4.14
N TRP A 205 -1.03 -33.49 2.96
CA TRP A 205 -1.70 -32.19 2.82
C TRP A 205 -3.22 -32.30 2.87
N GLY A 206 -3.79 -33.36 2.29
CA GLY A 206 -5.24 -33.54 2.22
C GLY A 206 -5.89 -33.64 3.60
N GLU A 207 -5.29 -34.41 4.51
CA GLU A 207 -5.81 -34.58 5.87
C GLU A 207 -5.73 -33.29 6.70
N ASP A 208 -4.63 -32.54 6.58
CA ASP A 208 -4.47 -31.26 7.26
C ASP A 208 -5.41 -30.20 6.70
N LEU A 209 -5.55 -30.10 5.37
CA LEU A 209 -6.34 -29.05 4.70
C LEU A 209 -7.86 -29.24 4.80
N GLU A 210 -8.36 -30.47 4.92
CA GLU A 210 -9.79 -30.76 5.13
C GLU A 210 -10.28 -30.46 6.55
N LYS A 211 -9.36 -30.41 7.53
CA LYS A 211 -9.69 -30.20 8.95
C LYS A 211 -9.96 -28.72 9.29
N PHE A 212 -9.51 -27.78 8.46
CA PHE A 212 -9.59 -26.34 8.73
C PHE A 212 -10.56 -25.67 7.75
N GLY A 213 -11.61 -25.00 8.26
CA GLY A 213 -12.70 -24.41 7.46
C GLY A 213 -12.31 -23.28 6.48
N GLU A 214 -11.06 -22.83 6.50
CA GLU A 214 -10.44 -21.95 5.51
C GLU A 214 -9.15 -22.58 5.00
N THR A 215 -9.23 -23.25 3.86
CA THR A 215 -8.09 -23.95 3.29
C THR A 215 -7.22 -22.96 2.51
N VAL A 216 -6.02 -22.67 3.04
CA VAL A 216 -5.08 -21.68 2.53
C VAL A 216 -3.71 -22.32 2.31
N LEU A 217 -3.15 -22.16 1.11
CA LEU A 217 -1.84 -22.66 0.71
C LEU A 217 -0.93 -21.49 0.30
N LEU A 218 0.11 -21.24 1.09
CA LEU A 218 1.06 -20.13 0.88
C LEU A 218 2.46 -20.68 0.62
N LEU A 219 2.91 -20.58 -0.63
CA LEU A 219 4.21 -20.99 -1.15
C LEU A 219 5.02 -19.80 -1.70
N ARG A 220 4.72 -18.59 -1.21
CA ARG A 220 5.38 -17.34 -1.63
C ARG A 220 6.90 -17.41 -1.43
N GLY A 221 7.69 -16.93 -2.38
CA GLY A 221 9.16 -16.85 -2.31
C GLY A 221 9.87 -18.20 -2.31
N CYS A 222 9.20 -19.28 -2.72
CA CYS A 222 9.84 -20.55 -3.01
C CYS A 222 10.56 -20.49 -4.37
N TRP A 223 11.65 -19.72 -4.45
CA TRP A 223 12.38 -19.43 -5.69
C TRP A 223 13.00 -20.65 -6.39
N ASN A 224 13.11 -21.79 -5.69
CA ASN A 224 13.61 -23.04 -6.26
C ASN A 224 12.49 -23.99 -6.69
N LEU A 225 11.23 -23.66 -6.40
CA LEU A 225 10.10 -24.54 -6.66
C LEU A 225 9.74 -24.48 -8.14
N ARG A 226 10.19 -25.48 -8.89
CA ARG A 226 10.04 -25.53 -10.36
C ARG A 226 8.74 -26.16 -10.82
N SER A 227 8.15 -27.01 -9.98
CA SER A 227 6.91 -27.71 -10.30
C SER A 227 6.04 -27.89 -9.06
N LEU A 228 4.74 -27.87 -9.29
CA LEU A 228 3.72 -28.15 -8.29
C LEU A 228 2.99 -29.45 -8.68
N PRO A 229 2.62 -30.29 -7.70
CA PRO A 229 1.81 -31.46 -7.96
C PRO A 229 0.38 -31.05 -8.38
N CYS A 230 -0.39 -32.00 -8.88
CA CYS A 230 -1.75 -31.74 -9.37
C CYS A 230 -2.69 -31.28 -8.23
N LEU A 231 -3.21 -30.06 -8.30
CA LEU A 231 -4.03 -29.47 -7.24
C LEU A 231 -5.50 -29.95 -7.26
N SER A 232 -5.87 -30.86 -8.17
CA SER A 232 -7.27 -31.30 -8.38
C SER A 232 -7.99 -31.85 -7.14
N LYS A 233 -7.23 -32.32 -6.13
CA LYS A 233 -7.77 -32.82 -4.85
C LYS A 233 -8.09 -31.70 -3.86
N LEU A 234 -7.53 -30.50 -4.02
CA LEU A 234 -7.65 -29.40 -3.06
C LEU A 234 -8.90 -28.52 -3.32
N GLN A 235 -10.05 -29.11 -3.61
CA GLN A 235 -11.24 -28.36 -4.05
C GLN A 235 -11.83 -27.41 -2.99
N ALA A 236 -11.46 -27.60 -1.72
CA ALA A 236 -11.79 -26.70 -0.62
C ALA A 236 -10.90 -25.44 -0.57
N LEU A 237 -9.80 -25.40 -1.33
CA LEU A 237 -8.82 -24.31 -1.32
C LEU A 237 -9.48 -22.98 -1.68
N LYS A 238 -9.35 -22.01 -0.77
CA LYS A 238 -9.85 -20.64 -0.94
C LYS A 238 -8.73 -19.66 -1.30
N LYS A 239 -7.49 -19.91 -0.86
CA LYS A 239 -6.35 -19.01 -1.09
C LYS A 239 -5.12 -19.82 -1.53
N LEU A 240 -4.58 -19.44 -2.69
CA LEU A 240 -3.36 -19.98 -3.27
C LEU A 240 -2.38 -18.84 -3.55
N ASP A 241 -1.26 -18.80 -2.85
CA ASP A 241 -0.19 -17.83 -3.09
C ASP A 241 1.08 -18.56 -3.53
N LEU A 242 1.47 -18.37 -4.79
CA LEU A 242 2.68 -18.90 -5.41
C LEU A 242 3.66 -17.77 -5.77
N GLY A 243 3.46 -16.56 -5.25
CA GLY A 243 4.21 -15.40 -5.68
C GLY A 243 5.71 -15.57 -5.44
N GLY A 244 6.58 -15.29 -6.41
CA GLY A 244 8.02 -15.50 -6.28
C GLY A 244 8.45 -16.97 -6.29
N SER A 245 7.63 -17.85 -6.85
CA SER A 245 8.07 -19.21 -7.19
C SER A 245 8.72 -19.26 -8.57
N ALA A 246 9.62 -20.23 -8.81
CA ALA A 246 10.22 -20.46 -10.13
C ALA A 246 9.43 -21.47 -10.98
N SER A 247 8.13 -21.62 -10.71
CA SER A 247 7.29 -22.57 -11.43
C SER A 247 7.23 -22.19 -12.90
N GLU A 248 7.57 -23.14 -13.78
CA GLU A 248 7.56 -22.91 -15.23
C GLU A 248 6.17 -23.08 -15.83
N LYS A 249 5.30 -23.83 -15.13
CA LYS A 249 3.92 -24.12 -15.55
C LYS A 249 2.95 -23.95 -14.41
N ILE A 250 1.70 -23.63 -14.74
CA ILE A 250 0.59 -23.74 -13.81
C ILE A 250 0.40 -25.21 -13.44
N PRO A 251 0.16 -25.55 -12.16
CA PRO A 251 -0.14 -26.92 -11.77
C PRO A 251 -1.41 -27.43 -12.44
N GLN A 252 -1.40 -28.70 -12.84
CA GLN A 252 -2.60 -29.38 -13.33
C GLN A 252 -3.71 -29.35 -12.27
N GLY A 253 -4.96 -29.19 -12.71
CA GLY A 253 -6.12 -29.17 -11.81
C GLY A 253 -6.35 -27.81 -11.13
N LEU A 254 -5.66 -26.73 -11.51
CA LEU A 254 -6.01 -25.37 -11.06
C LEU A 254 -7.46 -25.04 -11.40
N GLU A 255 -7.93 -25.46 -12.57
CA GLU A 255 -9.30 -25.33 -13.05
C GLU A 255 -10.35 -26.04 -12.18
N MET A 256 -9.92 -26.97 -11.32
CA MET A 256 -10.79 -27.70 -10.40
C MET A 256 -11.01 -26.95 -9.07
N LEU A 257 -10.25 -25.88 -8.82
CA LEU A 257 -10.31 -25.08 -7.59
C LEU A 257 -11.47 -24.06 -7.65
N VAL A 258 -12.69 -24.54 -7.85
CA VAL A 258 -13.88 -23.69 -8.04
C VAL A 258 -14.26 -22.83 -6.83
N ASN A 259 -13.70 -23.13 -5.65
CA ASN A 259 -13.85 -22.34 -4.43
C ASN A 259 -12.75 -21.30 -4.22
N LEU A 260 -11.77 -21.23 -5.12
CA LEU A 260 -10.65 -20.33 -5.01
C LEU A 260 -11.14 -18.89 -5.09
N ARG A 261 -10.76 -18.11 -4.08
CA ARG A 261 -11.06 -16.69 -3.94
C ARG A 261 -9.80 -15.85 -4.10
N TYR A 262 -8.62 -16.38 -3.79
CA TYR A 262 -7.37 -15.65 -3.89
C TYR A 262 -6.34 -16.48 -4.66
N LEU A 263 -5.77 -15.91 -5.72
CA LEU A 263 -4.69 -16.48 -6.51
C LEU A 263 -3.58 -15.45 -6.68
N ASN A 264 -2.39 -15.69 -6.13
CA ASN A 264 -1.24 -14.83 -6.33
C ASN A 264 -0.13 -15.56 -7.08
N LEU A 265 0.21 -15.06 -8.25
CA LEU A 265 1.27 -15.51 -9.16
C LEU A 265 2.26 -14.37 -9.45
N LYS A 266 2.35 -13.35 -8.58
CA LYS A 266 3.33 -12.26 -8.75
C LYS A 266 4.75 -12.80 -8.73
N ARG A 267 5.69 -12.16 -9.43
CA ARG A 267 7.11 -12.53 -9.44
C ARG A 267 7.39 -13.99 -9.86
N THR A 268 6.45 -14.71 -10.47
CA THR A 268 6.69 -16.04 -11.06
C THR A 268 7.30 -15.89 -12.45
N ILE A 269 8.54 -15.39 -12.51
CA ILE A 269 9.18 -14.91 -13.75
C ILE A 269 9.37 -15.98 -14.84
N ARG A 270 9.27 -17.26 -14.49
CA ARG A 270 9.41 -18.38 -15.44
C ARG A 270 8.07 -18.92 -15.94
N LEU A 271 6.96 -18.48 -15.34
CA LEU A 271 5.64 -18.96 -15.70
C LEU A 271 5.23 -18.33 -17.02
N THR A 272 5.01 -19.17 -18.04
CA THR A 272 4.81 -18.69 -19.42
C THR A 272 3.38 -18.23 -19.72
N GLY A 273 2.40 -18.55 -18.88
CA GLY A 273 0.99 -18.28 -19.12
C GLY A 273 0.07 -19.16 -18.27
N ILE A 274 -1.21 -18.81 -18.26
CA ILE A 274 -2.29 -19.71 -17.80
C ILE A 274 -2.91 -20.36 -19.04
N PRO A 275 -3.11 -21.68 -19.08
CA PRO A 275 -3.76 -22.33 -20.21
C PRO A 275 -5.17 -21.78 -20.47
N THR A 276 -5.51 -21.56 -21.73
CA THR A 276 -6.82 -21.05 -22.14
C THR A 276 -7.96 -21.89 -21.57
N GLY A 277 -8.97 -21.23 -21.01
CA GLY A 277 -10.15 -21.83 -20.39
C GLY A 277 -9.97 -22.17 -18.91
N THR A 278 -8.78 -21.99 -18.32
CA THR A 278 -8.56 -22.26 -16.89
C THR A 278 -9.26 -21.20 -16.03
N LEU A 279 -9.13 -19.92 -16.38
CA LEU A 279 -9.72 -18.82 -15.61
C LEU A 279 -11.25 -18.87 -15.63
N SER A 280 -11.85 -19.33 -16.72
CA SER A 280 -13.30 -19.56 -16.87
C SER A 280 -13.93 -20.37 -15.72
N LYS A 281 -13.15 -21.28 -15.11
CA LYS A 281 -13.61 -22.18 -14.06
C LYS A 281 -13.50 -21.55 -12.66
N LEU A 282 -12.68 -20.52 -12.50
CA LEU A 282 -12.43 -19.83 -11.25
C LEU A 282 -13.45 -18.70 -11.00
N CYS A 283 -14.74 -18.99 -11.18
CA CYS A 283 -15.81 -17.98 -11.14
C CYS A 283 -16.05 -17.33 -9.77
N ARG A 284 -15.41 -17.84 -8.70
CA ARG A 284 -15.43 -17.26 -7.35
C ARG A 284 -14.17 -16.47 -7.02
N LEU A 285 -13.24 -16.36 -7.97
CA LEU A 285 -11.99 -15.66 -7.75
C LEU A 285 -12.29 -14.20 -7.45
N GLN A 286 -11.76 -13.75 -6.32
CA GLN A 286 -11.94 -12.42 -5.74
C GLN A 286 -10.64 -11.63 -5.75
N TYR A 287 -9.49 -12.28 -5.69
CA TYR A 287 -8.19 -11.64 -5.80
C TYR A 287 -7.37 -12.46 -6.78
N TRP A 288 -6.76 -11.80 -7.74
CA TRP A 288 -5.80 -12.36 -8.64
C TRP A 288 -4.58 -11.45 -8.72
N ALA A 289 -3.39 -12.01 -8.78
CA ALA A 289 -2.19 -11.25 -9.07
C ALA A 289 -1.28 -12.08 -9.96
N VAL A 290 -0.63 -11.46 -10.94
CA VAL A 290 0.13 -12.18 -11.97
C VAL A 290 1.35 -11.40 -12.41
N HIS A 291 2.27 -12.09 -13.08
CA HIS A 291 3.57 -11.57 -13.52
C HIS A 291 3.86 -11.92 -14.99
N PHE A 292 2.84 -12.00 -15.83
CA PHE A 292 3.00 -12.32 -17.24
C PHE A 292 1.78 -11.87 -18.04
N LYS A 293 2.00 -11.63 -19.33
CA LYS A 293 0.97 -11.20 -20.27
C LYS A 293 -0.10 -12.31 -20.41
N LEU A 294 -1.37 -11.91 -20.28
CA LEU A 294 -2.50 -12.76 -20.65
C LEU A 294 -2.55 -12.97 -22.16
N GLU A 295 -2.76 -14.22 -22.60
CA GLU A 295 -2.93 -14.54 -24.03
C GLU A 295 -4.32 -14.15 -24.56
N SER A 296 -5.36 -14.15 -23.71
CA SER A 296 -6.72 -13.71 -24.05
C SER A 296 -7.36 -12.93 -22.91
N ALA A 297 -7.86 -11.73 -23.22
CA ALA A 297 -8.65 -10.91 -22.29
C ALA A 297 -10.11 -11.36 -22.20
N GLU A 298 -10.57 -12.28 -23.05
CA GLU A 298 -11.96 -12.75 -23.06
C GLU A 298 -12.29 -13.54 -21.79
N GLU A 299 -11.33 -14.29 -21.25
CA GLU A 299 -11.50 -15.06 -20.01
C GLU A 299 -11.64 -14.19 -18.76
N LEU A 300 -11.11 -12.96 -18.77
CA LEU A 300 -11.35 -12.00 -17.70
C LEU A 300 -12.84 -11.66 -17.55
N ARG A 301 -13.61 -11.72 -18.64
CA ARG A 301 -15.06 -11.46 -18.64
C ARG A 301 -15.84 -12.50 -17.85
N GLU A 302 -15.28 -13.70 -17.70
CA GLU A 302 -15.92 -14.82 -17.01
C GLU A 302 -15.69 -14.74 -15.49
N LEU A 303 -14.70 -13.94 -15.04
CA LEU A 303 -14.39 -13.68 -13.63
C LEU A 303 -15.27 -12.56 -13.05
N ASN A 304 -16.58 -12.74 -13.05
CA ASN A 304 -17.55 -11.73 -12.59
C ASN A 304 -17.56 -11.44 -11.08
N LYS A 305 -16.78 -12.20 -10.30
CA LYS A 305 -16.53 -11.98 -8.87
C LYS A 305 -15.14 -11.41 -8.60
N LEU A 306 -14.36 -11.16 -9.64
CA LEU A 306 -13.01 -10.65 -9.47
C LEU A 306 -13.11 -9.31 -8.80
N GLU A 307 -12.65 -9.33 -7.57
CA GLU A 307 -12.31 -8.15 -6.87
C GLU A 307 -10.91 -7.80 -7.37
N VAL A 308 -9.83 -7.99 -6.61
CA VAL A 308 -8.44 -7.56 -6.88
C VAL A 308 -7.75 -8.29 -8.05
N PHE A 309 -6.87 -7.59 -8.76
CA PHE A 309 -6.13 -7.91 -9.99
C PHE A 309 -4.87 -7.05 -9.99
N GLU A 310 -3.72 -7.64 -9.64
CA GLU A 310 -2.45 -6.93 -9.51
C GLU A 310 -1.37 -7.48 -10.46
N ASP A 311 -0.65 -6.61 -11.17
CA ASP A 311 0.51 -6.94 -12.03
C ASP A 311 1.77 -6.14 -11.60
N TRP A 312 2.99 -6.53 -11.99
CA TRP A 312 4.28 -6.15 -11.36
C TRP A 312 4.71 -4.71 -11.46
N PHE A 313 4.03 -3.89 -12.25
CA PHE A 313 4.37 -2.48 -12.28
C PHE A 313 3.67 -1.84 -11.06
N HIS A 314 4.47 -1.55 -10.03
CA HIS A 314 4.20 -1.54 -8.57
C HIS A 314 3.01 -0.68 -8.03
N ASN A 315 2.25 -1.25 -7.06
CA ASN A 315 1.20 -0.76 -6.08
C ASN A 315 0.11 0.26 -6.55
N VAL A 316 -1.18 0.28 -6.13
CA VAL A 316 -1.90 0.00 -4.87
C VAL A 316 -3.27 -0.68 -5.13
N CYS A 317 -3.58 -1.63 -4.23
CA CYS A 317 -4.81 -2.17 -3.62
C CYS A 317 -6.22 -2.03 -4.24
N GLY A 318 -6.93 -3.18 -4.28
CA GLY A 318 -8.33 -3.24 -3.83
C GLY A 318 -9.46 -3.13 -4.87
N LEU A 319 -9.43 -3.86 -5.99
CA LEU A 319 -10.69 -4.04 -6.72
C LEU A 319 -11.64 -4.88 -5.84
N ASN A 320 -12.89 -4.47 -5.61
CA ASN A 320 -14.07 -5.02 -6.27
C ASN A 320 -14.65 -4.13 -7.36
N THR A 321 -13.76 -3.35 -7.94
CA THR A 321 -14.15 -2.11 -8.57
C THR A 321 -13.20 -1.63 -9.66
N PHE A 322 -12.11 -2.34 -10.01
CA PHE A 322 -11.05 -1.71 -10.79
C PHE A 322 -10.53 -2.46 -12.03
N ALA A 323 -9.58 -1.92 -12.77
CA ALA A 323 -8.79 -2.66 -13.74
C ALA A 323 -7.44 -1.97 -13.87
N ARG A 324 -6.39 -2.77 -14.08
CA ARG A 324 -5.05 -2.27 -14.41
C ARG A 324 -4.67 -2.78 -15.79
N ILE A 325 -4.34 -1.87 -16.70
CA ILE A 325 -3.98 -2.21 -18.07
C ILE A 325 -2.55 -1.76 -18.34
N LYS A 326 -1.73 -2.69 -18.85
CA LYS A 326 -0.47 -2.42 -19.52
C LYS A 326 -0.51 -2.97 -20.93
N THR A 327 -0.35 -2.12 -21.94
CA THR A 327 -0.33 -2.54 -23.35
C THR A 327 0.89 -2.04 -24.11
N ASP A 328 1.37 -2.88 -25.02
CA ASP A 328 2.16 -2.47 -26.18
C ASP A 328 1.20 -2.42 -27.40
N VAL A 329 1.38 -1.44 -28.28
CA VAL A 329 0.44 -1.02 -29.36
C VAL A 329 -0.07 -2.17 -30.24
N GLY A 330 -1.40 -2.27 -30.37
CA GLY A 330 -2.07 -3.02 -31.45
C GLY A 330 -3.42 -3.65 -31.10
N ASP A 331 -3.65 -3.96 -29.82
CA ASP A 331 -4.84 -4.68 -29.36
C ASP A 331 -5.86 -3.72 -28.73
N GLU A 332 -7.13 -3.83 -29.14
CA GLU A 332 -8.24 -3.08 -28.54
C GLU A 332 -8.44 -3.58 -27.10
N ILE A 333 -8.12 -2.74 -26.11
CA ILE A 333 -8.31 -3.12 -24.71
C ILE A 333 -9.77 -2.99 -24.36
N ILE A 334 -10.40 -4.10 -23.98
CA ILE A 334 -11.81 -4.11 -23.57
C ILE A 334 -11.86 -4.24 -22.06
N LEU A 335 -12.31 -3.17 -21.41
CA LEU A 335 -12.46 -3.10 -19.96
C LEU A 335 -13.69 -3.90 -19.47
N PRO A 336 -13.66 -4.47 -18.26
CA PRO A 336 -14.83 -5.10 -17.65
C PRO A 336 -15.99 -4.10 -17.47
N TYR A 337 -17.22 -4.57 -17.66
CA TYR A 337 -18.42 -3.75 -17.46
C TYR A 337 -18.60 -3.38 -15.98
N GLY A 338 -18.81 -2.10 -15.67
CA GLY A 338 -19.06 -1.63 -14.30
C GLY A 338 -17.81 -1.35 -13.46
N ILE A 339 -16.64 -1.23 -14.09
CA ILE A 339 -15.43 -0.71 -13.45
C ILE A 339 -15.68 0.68 -12.85
N LYS A 340 -15.28 0.90 -11.60
CA LYS A 340 -15.31 2.21 -10.93
C LYS A 340 -13.94 2.78 -10.61
N GLU A 341 -12.84 2.06 -10.69
CA GLU A 341 -11.50 2.65 -10.52
C GLU A 341 -10.55 2.07 -11.59
N LEU A 342 -9.59 2.82 -12.13
CA LEU A 342 -8.72 2.33 -13.22
C LEU A 342 -7.31 2.85 -13.00
N SER A 343 -6.27 2.00 -13.02
CA SER A 343 -4.89 2.49 -13.14
C SER A 343 -4.25 2.01 -14.44
N VAL A 344 -3.64 2.93 -15.17
CA VAL A 344 -2.89 2.66 -16.39
C VAL A 344 -1.43 2.96 -16.11
N LEU A 345 -0.56 1.96 -16.26
CA LEU A 345 0.81 2.04 -15.77
C LEU A 345 1.82 1.66 -16.84
N GLU A 346 2.82 2.53 -17.01
CA GLU A 346 3.95 2.31 -17.91
C GLU A 346 3.52 1.89 -19.32
N CYS A 347 2.37 2.41 -19.79
CA CYS A 347 1.88 2.10 -21.13
C CYS A 347 2.72 2.81 -22.17
N ARG A 348 3.18 2.04 -23.17
CA ARG A 348 3.91 2.56 -24.33
C ARG A 348 2.96 2.71 -25.52
N GLY A 349 3.16 3.74 -26.33
CA GLY A 349 2.30 4.07 -27.46
C GLY A 349 0.91 4.61 -27.17
N VAL A 350 0.54 4.77 -25.89
CA VAL A 350 -0.71 5.44 -25.48
C VAL A 350 -0.44 6.94 -25.43
N ARG A 351 -1.07 7.70 -26.32
CA ARG A 351 -0.97 9.17 -26.35
C ARG A 351 -2.08 9.83 -25.55
N SER A 352 -3.20 9.14 -25.39
CA SER A 352 -4.33 9.53 -24.55
C SER A 352 -5.08 8.33 -23.98
N ILE A 353 -5.81 8.53 -22.87
CA ILE A 353 -6.71 7.53 -22.30
C ILE A 353 -7.79 7.08 -23.31
N ASN A 354 -8.10 7.90 -24.32
CA ASN A 354 -8.99 7.52 -25.41
C ASN A 354 -8.46 6.31 -26.20
N ASP A 355 -7.14 6.11 -26.27
CA ASP A 355 -6.50 4.99 -26.96
C ASP A 355 -6.69 3.66 -26.20
N ILE A 356 -7.14 3.71 -24.93
CA ILE A 356 -7.25 2.56 -24.02
C ILE A 356 -8.63 1.88 -24.10
N GLY A 357 -9.56 2.39 -24.91
CA GLY A 357 -10.86 1.73 -25.10
C GLY A 357 -11.81 1.87 -23.89
N LEU A 358 -11.88 3.07 -23.28
CA LEU A 358 -12.76 3.37 -22.14
C LEU A 358 -14.27 3.25 -22.39
N ARG A 359 -14.73 2.84 -23.58
CA ARG A 359 -16.14 2.95 -24.00
C ARG A 359 -17.12 2.31 -23.02
N ASP A 360 -16.73 1.17 -22.43
CA ASP A 360 -17.56 0.36 -21.54
C ASP A 360 -17.40 0.72 -20.05
N ALA A 361 -16.49 1.64 -19.70
CA ALA A 361 -16.18 2.06 -18.33
C ALA A 361 -17.12 3.18 -17.83
N THR A 362 -18.44 2.98 -17.91
CA THR A 362 -19.45 4.03 -17.67
C THR A 362 -19.67 4.39 -16.20
N ASP A 363 -19.07 3.66 -15.26
CA ASP A 363 -19.20 3.87 -13.81
C ASP A 363 -17.88 4.27 -13.14
N LEU A 364 -16.90 4.71 -13.94
CA LEU A 364 -15.57 5.09 -13.47
C LEU A 364 -15.63 6.29 -12.50
N LYS A 365 -15.20 6.04 -11.26
CA LYS A 365 -15.06 6.98 -10.15
C LYS A 365 -13.61 7.36 -9.86
N LYS A 366 -12.63 6.50 -10.12
CA LYS A 366 -11.21 6.87 -9.96
C LYS A 366 -10.36 6.47 -11.14
N CYS A 367 -9.34 7.26 -11.45
CA CYS A 367 -8.43 6.97 -12.54
C CYS A 367 -7.01 7.38 -12.15
N GLU A 368 -6.05 6.47 -12.27
CA GLU A 368 -4.62 6.73 -12.12
C GLU A 368 -3.92 6.49 -13.46
N LEU A 369 -3.05 7.42 -13.86
CA LEU A 369 -2.14 7.23 -14.98
C LEU A 369 -0.71 7.43 -14.47
N ARG A 370 0.13 6.40 -14.56
CA ARG A 370 1.51 6.47 -14.07
C ARG A 370 2.55 5.96 -15.05
N GLY A 371 3.64 6.70 -15.23
CA GLY A 371 4.79 6.23 -16.02
C GLY A 371 4.51 6.02 -17.52
N CYS A 372 3.36 6.48 -18.03
CA CYS A 372 3.00 6.40 -19.45
C CYS A 372 3.80 7.44 -20.26
N SER A 373 4.99 7.03 -20.71
CA SER A 373 5.98 7.96 -21.25
C SER A 373 5.59 8.62 -22.57
N GLU A 374 4.64 8.07 -23.34
CA GLU A 374 4.17 8.68 -24.60
C GLU A 374 2.88 9.50 -24.45
N LEU A 375 2.30 9.55 -23.25
CA LEU A 375 1.03 10.20 -23.00
C LEU A 375 1.20 11.71 -23.03
N GLU A 376 0.58 12.37 -24.02
CA GLU A 376 0.67 13.82 -24.22
C GLU A 376 -0.54 14.56 -23.63
N SER A 377 -1.70 13.91 -23.66
CA SER A 377 -2.93 14.42 -23.05
C SER A 377 -3.68 13.31 -22.32
N VAL A 378 -4.33 13.60 -21.19
CA VAL A 378 -5.19 12.59 -20.54
C VAL A 378 -6.37 12.29 -21.46
N ILE A 379 -7.02 13.32 -21.98
CA ILE A 379 -8.12 13.22 -22.95
C ILE A 379 -7.75 13.97 -24.23
N SER A 380 -7.80 13.29 -25.38
CA SER A 380 -7.56 13.86 -26.72
C SER A 380 -8.84 14.12 -27.52
N SER A 381 -9.96 13.50 -27.14
CA SER A 381 -11.26 13.63 -27.84
C SER A 381 -12.45 13.46 -26.89
N HIS A 382 -13.68 13.64 -27.39
CA HIS A 382 -14.90 13.54 -26.58
C HIS A 382 -14.96 12.24 -25.76
N CYS A 383 -15.07 12.36 -24.43
CA CYS A 383 -15.05 11.26 -23.47
C CYS A 383 -16.07 11.52 -22.35
N ASP A 384 -17.28 10.96 -22.49
CA ASP A 384 -18.36 11.11 -21.51
C ASP A 384 -18.15 10.25 -20.25
N GLN A 385 -17.29 9.24 -20.34
CA GLN A 385 -17.08 8.24 -19.29
C GLN A 385 -16.43 8.83 -18.02
N LEU A 386 -15.83 10.02 -18.10
CA LEU A 386 -15.15 10.68 -16.98
C LEU A 386 -16.04 11.71 -16.26
N GLN A 387 -17.31 11.86 -16.63
CA GLN A 387 -18.23 12.76 -15.93
C GLN A 387 -18.51 12.34 -14.48
N LYS A 388 -18.52 11.03 -14.22
CA LYS A 388 -18.68 10.43 -12.87
C LYS A 388 -17.38 10.31 -12.08
N LEU A 389 -16.26 10.72 -12.67
CA LEU A 389 -14.95 10.57 -12.03
C LEU A 389 -14.87 11.46 -10.80
N GLU A 390 -14.62 10.85 -9.64
CA GLU A 390 -14.44 11.48 -8.34
C GLU A 390 -12.95 11.72 -8.02
N SER A 391 -12.02 10.90 -8.53
CA SER A 391 -10.58 11.05 -8.29
C SER A 391 -9.73 10.81 -9.56
N LEU A 392 -8.71 11.65 -9.75
CA LEU A 392 -7.76 11.56 -10.88
C LEU A 392 -6.31 11.72 -10.39
N ASP A 393 -5.51 10.67 -10.55
CA ASP A 393 -4.11 10.64 -10.14
C ASP A 393 -3.19 10.55 -11.37
N LEU A 394 -2.25 11.48 -11.51
CA LEU A 394 -1.34 11.60 -12.64
C LEU A 394 0.10 11.64 -12.13
N ILE A 395 0.86 10.56 -12.35
CA ILE A 395 2.13 10.30 -11.66
C ILE A 395 3.24 9.97 -12.67
N GLU A 396 4.41 10.61 -12.59
CA GLU A 396 5.57 10.27 -13.44
C GLU A 396 5.26 10.30 -14.95
N LEU A 397 4.44 11.26 -15.41
CA LEU A 397 4.07 11.39 -16.83
C LEU A 397 4.99 12.40 -17.55
N GLU A 398 6.12 11.91 -18.04
CA GLU A 398 7.21 12.73 -18.60
C GLU A 398 6.80 13.60 -19.81
N ASN A 399 5.80 13.18 -20.58
CA ASN A 399 5.36 13.87 -21.80
C ASN A 399 3.99 14.52 -21.70
N LEU A 400 3.33 14.49 -20.54
CA LEU A 400 2.01 15.09 -20.36
C LEU A 400 2.11 16.62 -20.51
N LYS A 401 1.41 17.17 -21.51
CA LYS A 401 1.38 18.62 -21.81
C LYS A 401 0.11 19.29 -21.27
N VAL A 402 -1.01 18.58 -21.32
CA VAL A 402 -2.34 19.10 -20.97
C VAL A 402 -3.23 17.97 -20.44
N ILE A 403 -4.10 18.21 -19.47
CA ILE A 403 -5.06 17.17 -19.05
C ILE A 403 -6.09 16.93 -20.16
N VAL A 404 -6.66 17.99 -20.74
CA VAL A 404 -7.62 17.86 -21.82
C VAL A 404 -7.26 18.70 -23.02
N GLU A 405 -7.06 18.04 -24.15
CA GLU A 405 -6.91 18.69 -25.44
C GLU A 405 -8.29 19.16 -25.91
N VAL A 406 -8.44 20.47 -26.13
CA VAL A 406 -9.70 21.05 -26.61
C VAL A 406 -9.56 21.28 -28.11
N GLY A 407 -10.29 20.50 -28.91
CA GLY A 407 -10.42 20.76 -30.34
C GLY A 407 -11.09 22.11 -30.62
N ALA A 408 -10.70 22.77 -31.72
CA ALA A 408 -11.26 24.06 -32.10
C ALA A 408 -12.80 24.00 -32.22
N GLY A 409 -13.51 24.60 -31.26
CA GLY A 409 -14.97 24.75 -31.29
C GLY A 409 -15.76 23.85 -30.33
N GLU A 410 -15.13 22.97 -29.55
CA GLU A 410 -15.83 22.14 -28.57
C GLU A 410 -15.79 22.75 -27.16
N SER A 411 -16.95 22.87 -26.51
CA SER A 411 -17.05 23.28 -25.12
C SER A 411 -16.69 22.13 -24.18
N SER A 412 -15.73 22.36 -23.27
CA SER A 412 -15.29 21.42 -22.23
C SER A 412 -16.17 21.41 -20.97
N VAL A 413 -17.36 22.01 -21.04
CA VAL A 413 -18.07 22.64 -19.91
C VAL A 413 -18.50 21.68 -18.79
N ASP A 414 -18.51 20.35 -19.00
CA ASP A 414 -18.95 19.40 -17.96
C ASP A 414 -17.99 18.23 -17.72
N ARG A 415 -16.76 18.29 -18.27
CA ARG A 415 -15.75 17.24 -18.06
C ARG A 415 -15.19 17.39 -16.65
N PHE A 416 -15.28 16.32 -15.84
CA PHE A 416 -14.88 16.29 -14.42
C PHE A 416 -15.80 17.03 -13.43
N SER A 417 -17.08 17.20 -13.75
CA SER A 417 -18.06 17.84 -12.83
C SER A 417 -18.22 17.14 -11.47
N SER A 418 -17.94 15.83 -11.39
CA SER A 418 -17.98 15.05 -10.14
C SER A 418 -16.64 14.97 -9.41
N LEU A 419 -15.58 15.60 -9.93
CA LEU A 419 -14.22 15.42 -9.42
C LEU A 419 -14.07 16.07 -8.04
N LYS A 420 -13.61 15.25 -7.09
CA LYS A 420 -13.33 15.61 -5.70
C LYS A 420 -11.84 15.69 -5.42
N GLU A 421 -11.04 14.85 -6.07
CA GLU A 421 -9.61 14.76 -5.78
C GLU A 421 -8.80 14.75 -7.08
N ILE A 422 -7.71 15.53 -7.09
CA ILE A 422 -6.74 15.49 -8.17
C ILE A 422 -5.31 15.50 -7.63
N THR A 423 -4.50 14.57 -8.11
CA THR A 423 -3.08 14.44 -7.76
C THR A 423 -2.22 14.58 -9.02
N LEU A 424 -1.22 15.44 -8.95
CA LEU A 424 -0.16 15.54 -9.95
C LEU A 424 1.20 15.32 -9.28
N TRP A 425 1.96 14.33 -9.71
CA TRP A 425 3.30 14.07 -9.20
C TRP A 425 4.27 13.86 -10.35
N ASN A 426 5.36 14.64 -10.40
CA ASN A 426 6.48 14.40 -11.32
C ASN A 426 6.05 14.41 -12.80
N CYS A 427 5.20 15.38 -13.16
CA CYS A 427 4.70 15.59 -14.52
C CYS A 427 5.34 16.87 -15.09
N ASP A 428 6.57 16.78 -15.59
CA ASP A 428 7.40 17.96 -15.82
C ASP A 428 6.93 18.86 -16.96
N LYS A 429 6.34 18.32 -18.03
CA LYS A 429 5.96 19.11 -19.23
C LYS A 429 4.61 19.79 -19.16
N ILE A 430 3.85 19.56 -18.08
CA ILE A 430 2.56 20.21 -17.92
C ILE A 430 2.79 21.66 -17.49
N LYS A 431 2.30 22.59 -18.30
CA LYS A 431 2.43 24.03 -18.01
C LYS A 431 1.21 24.60 -17.31
N LYS A 432 0.05 23.96 -17.53
CA LYS A 432 -1.25 24.41 -17.05
C LYS A 432 -2.09 23.23 -16.60
N LEU A 433 -2.68 23.32 -15.41
CA LEU A 433 -3.44 22.21 -14.82
C LEU A 433 -4.89 22.18 -15.32
N PHE A 434 -5.60 23.29 -15.19
CA PHE A 434 -7.02 23.42 -15.53
C PHE A 434 -7.28 24.40 -16.67
N SER A 435 -8.38 24.16 -17.38
CA SER A 435 -8.98 25.14 -18.30
C SER A 435 -9.98 26.02 -17.55
N ALA A 436 -10.08 27.31 -17.88
CA ALA A 436 -11.09 28.22 -17.29
C ALA A 436 -12.54 27.79 -17.53
N ASP A 437 -12.78 26.87 -18.46
CA ASP A 437 -14.11 26.36 -18.77
C ASP A 437 -14.52 25.17 -17.87
N TRP A 438 -13.67 24.72 -16.92
CA TRP A 438 -14.00 23.63 -16.00
C TRP A 438 -14.81 24.09 -14.79
N VAL A 439 -15.88 23.36 -14.46
CA VAL A 439 -16.68 23.53 -13.24
C VAL A 439 -16.23 22.50 -12.21
N LEU A 440 -15.35 22.89 -11.29
CA LEU A 440 -14.81 22.03 -10.22
C LEU A 440 -15.47 22.32 -8.86
N SER A 441 -16.80 22.44 -8.83
CA SER A 441 -17.54 22.80 -7.60
C SER A 441 -17.42 21.76 -6.49
N ASN A 442 -17.13 20.51 -6.85
CA ASN A 442 -17.01 19.38 -5.92
C ASN A 442 -15.55 19.09 -5.51
N LEU A 443 -14.56 19.85 -6.00
CA LEU A 443 -13.15 19.56 -5.71
C LEU A 443 -12.86 19.81 -4.23
N GLU A 444 -12.48 18.76 -3.52
CA GLU A 444 -12.14 18.74 -2.08
C GLU A 444 -10.62 18.73 -1.86
N VAL A 445 -9.85 18.03 -2.70
CA VAL A 445 -8.39 17.86 -2.54
C VAL A 445 -7.66 18.15 -3.84
N MET A 446 -6.62 18.97 -3.74
CA MET A 446 -5.67 19.21 -4.82
C MET A 446 -4.24 19.02 -4.30
N ASP A 447 -3.51 18.06 -4.87
CA ASP A 447 -2.11 17.78 -4.52
C ASP A 447 -1.21 17.84 -5.77
N VAL A 448 -0.27 18.79 -5.82
CA VAL A 448 0.63 19.01 -6.95
C VAL A 448 2.07 19.01 -6.46
N ARG A 449 2.87 18.02 -6.89
CA ARG A 449 4.24 17.83 -6.43
C ARG A 449 5.22 17.63 -7.57
N TYR A 450 6.41 18.22 -7.45
CA TYR A 450 7.55 18.01 -8.35
C TYR A 450 7.21 18.26 -9.84
N CYS A 451 6.40 19.27 -10.15
CA CYS A 451 6.05 19.63 -11.53
C CYS A 451 6.87 20.85 -11.96
N SER A 452 8.01 20.63 -12.61
CA SER A 452 9.02 21.68 -12.79
C SER A 452 8.66 22.76 -13.81
N GLU A 453 7.83 22.48 -14.82
CA GLU A 453 7.36 23.48 -15.80
C GLU A 453 5.96 24.04 -15.57
N LEU A 454 5.29 23.67 -14.47
CA LEU A 454 3.96 24.19 -14.18
C LEU A 454 4.03 25.70 -13.90
N GLU A 455 3.37 26.50 -14.73
CA GLU A 455 3.39 27.97 -14.67
C GLU A 455 2.11 28.54 -14.04
N GLU A 456 0.96 27.96 -14.36
CA GLU A 456 -0.37 28.42 -13.94
C GLU A 456 -1.27 27.23 -13.56
N ILE A 457 -2.09 27.36 -12.51
CA ILE A 457 -3.09 26.33 -12.18
C ILE A 457 -4.29 26.41 -13.14
N ILE A 458 -4.73 27.61 -13.56
CA ILE A 458 -5.87 27.78 -14.48
C ILE A 458 -5.44 28.61 -15.69
N THR A 459 -5.95 28.22 -16.85
CA THR A 459 -5.73 28.94 -18.11
C THR A 459 -6.76 30.05 -18.28
N GLU A 460 -6.36 31.32 -18.42
CA GLU A 460 -7.29 32.40 -18.83
C GLU A 460 -7.97 32.02 -20.16
N SER A 461 -9.30 32.02 -20.18
CA SER A 461 -10.02 31.78 -21.44
C SER A 461 -9.68 32.89 -22.44
N GLU A 462 -9.31 32.55 -23.67
CA GLU A 462 -9.13 33.52 -24.77
C GLU A 462 -10.44 34.25 -25.17
N LYS A 463 -11.53 34.07 -24.41
CA LYS A 463 -12.86 34.66 -24.64
C LYS A 463 -12.95 36.17 -24.37
N LYS A 464 -11.82 36.89 -24.26
CA LYS A 464 -11.80 38.36 -24.44
C LYS A 464 -12.23 38.82 -25.85
N ARG A 465 -12.53 37.91 -26.79
CA ARG A 465 -12.96 38.25 -28.16
C ARG A 465 -14.37 37.85 -28.59
N LEU A 466 -15.19 37.19 -27.77
CA LEU A 466 -16.57 36.86 -28.15
C LEU A 466 -17.57 37.55 -27.22
N GLY A 467 -17.87 38.81 -27.53
CA GLY A 467 -19.07 39.45 -27.03
C GLY A 467 -20.31 38.63 -27.41
N LYS A 468 -21.16 38.34 -26.42
CA LYS A 468 -22.45 37.62 -26.48
C LYS A 468 -22.45 36.15 -25.99
N LEU A 469 -22.04 35.86 -24.77
CA LEU A 469 -22.58 34.71 -24.01
C LEU A 469 -22.84 35.13 -22.55
N VAL A 470 -24.02 35.69 -22.30
CA VAL A 470 -24.47 36.24 -21.00
C VAL A 470 -24.67 35.14 -19.93
N GLN A 471 -24.58 33.84 -20.29
CA GLN A 471 -24.76 32.74 -19.35
C GLN A 471 -23.47 32.22 -18.68
N LEU A 472 -22.28 32.55 -19.19
CA LEU A 472 -20.99 32.13 -18.59
C LEU A 472 -20.48 33.09 -17.49
N GLN A 473 -21.12 34.24 -17.30
CA GLN A 473 -20.77 35.26 -16.28
C GLN A 473 -20.96 34.80 -14.82
N ARG A 474 -21.48 33.59 -14.58
CA ARG A 474 -21.67 33.06 -13.21
C ARG A 474 -20.59 32.09 -12.74
N ILE A 475 -19.68 31.63 -13.61
CA ILE A 475 -18.76 30.52 -13.27
C ILE A 475 -17.32 31.02 -13.04
N CYS A 476 -16.85 31.95 -13.87
CA CYS A 476 -15.66 32.72 -13.60
C CYS A 476 -16.10 34.16 -13.35
N SER A 477 -15.65 34.77 -12.24
CA SER A 477 -15.75 36.23 -12.10
C SER A 477 -15.04 36.88 -13.29
N GLU A 478 -15.36 38.14 -13.63
CA GLU A 478 -14.81 38.87 -14.79
C GLU A 478 -13.26 38.92 -14.85
N ASN A 479 -12.58 38.40 -13.82
CA ASN A 479 -11.12 38.30 -13.65
C ASN A 479 -10.53 36.89 -13.89
N GLY A 480 -11.29 35.89 -14.36
CA GLY A 480 -10.71 34.58 -14.74
C GLY A 480 -10.40 33.62 -13.58
N VAL A 481 -11.08 33.80 -12.44
CA VAL A 481 -10.88 33.01 -11.21
C VAL A 481 -11.90 31.85 -11.13
N MET A 482 -11.45 30.63 -10.81
CA MET A 482 -12.30 29.43 -10.68
C MET A 482 -12.95 29.33 -9.29
N GLY A 483 -14.27 29.08 -9.23
CA GLY A 483 -14.96 28.76 -7.98
C GLY A 483 -14.73 27.31 -7.54
N CYS A 484 -14.10 27.12 -6.37
CA CYS A 484 -13.91 25.80 -5.73
C CYS A 484 -14.56 25.82 -4.33
N ASP A 485 -15.88 25.69 -4.28
CA ASP A 485 -16.65 25.88 -3.04
C ASP A 485 -16.38 24.78 -1.99
N SER A 486 -16.00 23.58 -2.44
CA SER A 486 -15.83 22.38 -1.60
C SER A 486 -14.38 22.13 -1.17
N LEU A 487 -13.43 22.98 -1.53
CA LEU A 487 -11.99 22.70 -1.39
C LEU A 487 -11.57 22.66 0.08
N GLN A 488 -11.07 21.52 0.53
CA GLN A 488 -10.66 21.24 1.90
C GLN A 488 -9.14 21.27 2.08
N SER A 489 -8.38 20.78 1.10
CA SER A 489 -6.93 20.65 1.19
C SER A 489 -6.24 21.04 -0.11
N ILE A 490 -5.20 21.86 0.01
CA ILE A 490 -4.28 22.21 -1.08
C ILE A 490 -2.86 21.81 -0.68
N THR A 491 -2.21 20.96 -1.46
CA THR A 491 -0.79 20.65 -1.30
C THR A 491 -0.04 21.03 -2.57
N ILE A 492 0.99 21.87 -2.45
CA ILE A 492 1.86 22.25 -3.58
C ILE A 492 3.31 22.14 -3.13
N SER A 493 4.08 21.22 -3.74
CA SER A 493 5.50 21.07 -3.41
C SER A 493 6.41 21.02 -4.64
N TYR A 494 7.59 21.63 -4.55
CA TYR A 494 8.62 21.57 -5.59
C TYR A 494 8.14 21.96 -7.01
N CYS A 495 7.36 23.05 -7.11
CA CYS A 495 6.85 23.60 -8.38
C CYS A 495 7.48 25.00 -8.66
N PRO A 496 8.74 25.08 -9.09
CA PRO A 496 9.52 26.33 -9.10
C PRO A 496 9.05 27.40 -10.09
N LYS A 497 8.38 27.03 -11.18
CA LYS A 497 7.86 27.99 -12.18
C LYS A 497 6.43 28.48 -11.91
N LEU A 498 5.76 27.93 -10.89
CA LEU A 498 4.36 28.24 -10.62
C LEU A 498 4.25 29.64 -10.01
N LYS A 499 3.69 30.58 -10.76
CA LYS A 499 3.64 32.01 -10.37
C LYS A 499 2.29 32.43 -9.79
N ARG A 500 1.20 31.80 -10.25
CA ARG A 500 -0.17 32.25 -9.99
C ARG A 500 -1.08 31.11 -9.53
N ILE A 501 -1.90 31.40 -8.51
CA ILE A 501 -2.99 30.55 -8.04
C ILE A 501 -4.30 31.35 -8.09
N PRO A 502 -5.04 31.27 -9.21
CA PRO A 502 -6.30 31.99 -9.38
C PRO A 502 -7.48 31.15 -8.84
N LEU A 503 -7.49 30.92 -7.53
CA LEU A 503 -8.60 30.24 -6.83
C LEU A 503 -9.54 31.26 -6.18
N TYR A 504 -10.83 31.14 -6.49
CA TYR A 504 -11.89 31.93 -5.86
C TYR A 504 -12.45 31.10 -4.71
N LEU A 505 -12.38 31.65 -3.50
CA LEU A 505 -12.87 31.01 -2.27
C LEU A 505 -14.05 31.85 -1.72
N PRO A 506 -15.24 31.77 -2.34
CA PRO A 506 -16.38 32.65 -2.03
C PRO A 506 -16.87 32.55 -0.59
N GLN A 507 -16.59 31.44 0.10
CA GLN A 507 -17.15 31.14 1.42
C GLN A 507 -16.25 31.50 2.60
N LEU A 508 -15.10 32.17 2.41
CA LEU A 508 -14.26 32.54 3.56
C LEU A 508 -14.97 33.59 4.43
N GLU A 509 -15.73 33.11 5.40
CA GLU A 509 -16.33 33.92 6.44
C GLU A 509 -15.20 34.36 7.37
N ILE A 510 -14.89 35.65 7.35
CA ILE A 510 -13.94 36.27 8.26
C ILE A 510 -14.76 36.85 9.42
N ASP A 511 -14.40 36.49 10.65
CA ASP A 511 -15.02 37.08 11.83
C ASP A 511 -14.68 38.58 11.98
N ASP A 512 -15.36 39.28 12.88
CA ASP A 512 -15.13 40.71 13.13
C ASP A 512 -13.69 41.03 13.60
N GLU A 513 -12.88 40.02 13.93
CA GLU A 513 -11.47 40.13 14.32
C GLU A 513 -10.48 39.87 13.16
N GLY A 514 -10.97 39.57 11.94
CA GLY A 514 -10.10 39.29 10.80
C GLY A 514 -9.61 37.85 10.72
N LYS A 515 -10.19 36.91 11.47
CA LYS A 515 -9.82 35.48 11.48
C LYS A 515 -10.82 34.63 10.70
N LEU A 516 -10.35 33.48 10.22
CA LEU A 516 -11.18 32.50 9.51
C LEU A 516 -12.19 31.84 10.44
N SER A 517 -13.47 31.87 10.04
CA SER A 517 -14.53 31.15 10.73
C SER A 517 -14.33 29.62 10.65
N PRO A 518 -14.74 28.85 11.67
CA PRO A 518 -14.64 27.39 11.67
C PRO A 518 -15.54 26.69 10.65
N SER A 519 -16.47 27.42 10.04
CA SER A 519 -17.44 26.98 9.02
C SER A 519 -16.84 26.82 7.62
N ASN A 520 -15.62 27.31 7.40
CA ASN A 520 -14.95 27.27 6.09
C ASN A 520 -14.60 25.84 5.67
N SER A 521 -14.89 25.49 4.41
CA SER A 521 -14.55 24.19 3.82
C SER A 521 -13.05 23.93 3.78
N LEU A 522 -12.25 24.98 3.54
CA LEU A 522 -10.79 24.91 3.47
C LEU A 522 -10.16 24.73 4.86
N GLN A 523 -9.57 23.56 5.08
CA GLN A 523 -8.98 23.16 6.37
C GLN A 523 -7.47 23.20 6.37
N ARG A 524 -6.81 23.04 5.21
CA ARG A 524 -5.36 22.88 5.14
C ARG A 524 -4.76 23.40 3.85
N ILE A 525 -3.62 24.09 3.99
CA ILE A 525 -2.71 24.40 2.88
C ILE A 525 -1.30 23.91 3.25
N GLN A 526 -0.72 23.02 2.45
CA GLN A 526 0.65 22.53 2.59
C GLN A 526 1.49 22.99 1.41
N VAL A 527 2.61 23.66 1.68
CA VAL A 527 3.44 24.25 0.62
C VAL A 527 4.92 24.09 0.88
N TYR A 528 5.68 23.72 -0.15
CA TYR A 528 7.14 23.55 -0.08
C TYR A 528 7.83 23.87 -1.43
N PRO A 529 9.00 24.52 -1.47
CA PRO A 529 9.71 25.15 -0.36
C PRO A 529 9.03 26.44 0.09
N ILE A 530 9.34 26.90 1.30
CA ILE A 530 8.66 28.06 1.91
C ILE A 530 8.82 29.36 1.11
N ASP A 531 9.96 29.54 0.44
CA ASP A 531 10.25 30.74 -0.35
C ASP A 531 9.28 30.89 -1.53
N TRP A 532 8.79 29.76 -2.07
CA TRP A 532 7.77 29.78 -3.11
C TRP A 532 6.45 30.36 -2.59
N TRP A 533 6.05 30.07 -1.34
CA TRP A 533 4.84 30.65 -0.75
C TRP A 533 4.89 32.17 -0.74
N GLU A 534 6.05 32.77 -0.48
CA GLU A 534 6.20 34.22 -0.44
C GLU A 534 6.19 34.83 -1.85
N ALA A 535 6.70 34.12 -2.86
CA ALA A 535 6.76 34.58 -4.25
C ALA A 535 5.44 34.42 -5.05
N VAL A 536 4.57 33.47 -4.68
CA VAL A 536 3.35 33.18 -5.46
C VAL A 536 2.27 34.26 -5.28
N GLU A 537 1.64 34.64 -6.39
CA GLU A 537 0.51 35.57 -6.46
C GLU A 537 -0.83 34.81 -6.36
N TRP A 538 -1.69 35.26 -5.43
CA TRP A 538 -3.05 34.75 -5.27
C TRP A 538 -4.04 35.77 -5.83
N GLU A 539 -4.72 35.42 -6.91
CA GLU A 539 -5.73 36.30 -7.52
C GLU A 539 -7.10 36.03 -6.91
N HIS A 540 -7.58 36.99 -6.12
CA HIS A 540 -8.89 36.96 -5.51
C HIS A 540 -9.58 38.33 -5.69
N PRO A 541 -10.92 38.38 -5.90
CA PRO A 541 -11.65 39.65 -6.06
C PRO A 541 -11.51 40.61 -4.87
N ASN A 542 -11.23 40.07 -3.68
CA ASN A 542 -10.92 40.84 -2.46
C ASN A 542 -9.42 40.77 -2.15
N PHE A 543 -8.80 41.93 -1.91
CA PHE A 543 -7.37 42.02 -1.62
C PHE A 543 -7.00 41.33 -0.30
N ASN A 544 -5.89 40.58 -0.33
CA ASN A 544 -5.18 39.95 0.80
C ASN A 544 -5.63 38.56 1.28
N ILE A 545 -6.13 37.71 0.38
CA ILE A 545 -6.44 36.29 0.63
C ILE A 545 -5.25 35.51 1.24
N LYS A 546 -4.02 35.83 0.81
CA LYS A 546 -2.79 35.19 1.26
C LYS A 546 -2.55 35.32 2.77
N ASN A 547 -2.90 36.46 3.36
CA ASN A 547 -2.85 36.64 4.81
C ASN A 547 -3.99 35.93 5.53
N VAL A 548 -5.17 35.87 4.90
CA VAL A 548 -6.36 35.20 5.45
C VAL A 548 -6.14 33.70 5.56
N VAL A 549 -5.55 33.05 4.56
CA VAL A 549 -5.30 31.60 4.57
C VAL A 549 -4.00 31.19 5.26
N ARG A 550 -3.17 32.16 5.66
CA ARG A 550 -1.88 31.93 6.36
C ARG A 550 -2.00 31.04 7.62
N PRO A 551 -3.06 31.10 8.44
CA PRO A 551 -3.22 30.22 9.60
C PRO A 551 -3.44 28.73 9.24
N LEU A 552 -3.90 28.43 8.02
CA LEU A 552 -4.12 27.05 7.54
C LEU A 552 -2.83 26.40 7.01
N LYS A 553 -1.71 27.15 7.01
CA LYS A 553 -0.42 26.71 6.50
C LYS A 553 0.23 25.70 7.45
N GLU A 554 0.30 24.44 7.02
CA GLU A 554 1.17 23.43 7.64
C GLU A 554 2.51 23.41 6.88
N ILE A 555 3.63 23.47 7.62
CA ILE A 555 4.99 23.45 7.06
C ILE A 555 5.52 22.02 7.14
N TRP A 556 6.04 21.51 6.03
CA TRP A 556 6.78 20.24 5.96
C TRP A 556 8.29 20.51 6.03
#